data_AF-A0A959A6B8-F1
#
_entry.id   AF-A0A959A6B8-F1
#
_cell.length_a   1.000
_cell.length_b   1.000
_cell.length_c   1.000
_cell.angle_alpha   90.00
_cell.angle_beta   90.00
_cell.angle_gamma   90.00
#
_symmetry.space_group_name_H-M   'P 1'
#
loop_
_entity.id
_entity.type
_entity.pdbx_description
1 polymer ?
#
loop_
_entity_poly.entity_id
_entity_poly.type
_entity_poly.pdbx_seq_one_letter_code
_entity_poly.pdbx_strand_id
1 'polypeptide(L)'
;PAYQKDISLALASHSKATWKCMIGNLKKWNSGENLWLKFEHNHKKIRLEAALINKEERLVEFSWDNELSFAQVIDILGKTPLPPYIKRPSNSQDKERYQTVYSKIEGAVAAPTAGLHFTQPILEKLKRSGVKERFFTLHVGAGTFMPIKAKRVQDHPMHNESMTVPIDAIESVLRSEFRIA
;
A
#
# COMPACT_ATOMS: atom_id res chain seq x y z
N PRO A 1 9.16 12.29 16.33
CA PRO A 1 10.29 11.33 16.18
C PRO A 1 10.05 10.08 17.04
N ALA A 2 10.32 8.88 16.50
CA ALA A 2 10.14 7.56 17.11
C ALA A 2 8.70 6.98 17.14
N TYR A 3 8.10 6.77 15.97
CA TYR A 3 7.23 5.59 15.76
C TYR A 3 7.35 5.08 14.32
N GLN A 4 8.59 4.77 13.95
CA GLN A 4 8.86 3.81 12.88
C GLN A 4 9.43 2.59 13.60
N LYS A 5 8.55 1.79 14.23
CA LYS A 5 8.90 0.38 14.40
C LYS A 5 9.13 -0.12 12.98
N ASP A 6 10.32 -0.64 12.74
CA ASP A 6 10.77 -1.11 11.44
C ASP A 6 9.64 -1.94 10.80
N ILE A 7 9.14 -1.47 9.65
CA ILE A 7 8.02 -2.07 8.93
C ILE A 7 8.31 -3.57 8.71
N SER A 8 9.56 -3.89 8.41
CA SER A 8 10.03 -5.27 8.22
C SER A 8 9.92 -6.08 9.51
N LEU A 9 10.21 -5.48 10.67
CA LEU A 9 10.09 -6.15 11.96
C LEU A 9 8.62 -6.41 12.33
N ALA A 10 7.74 -5.43 12.09
CA ALA A 10 6.30 -5.62 12.30
C ALA A 10 5.71 -6.67 11.34
N LEU A 11 6.11 -6.68 10.08
CA LEU A 11 5.69 -7.68 9.08
C LEU A 11 6.20 -9.09 9.39
N ALA A 12 7.41 -9.21 9.94
CA ALA A 12 8.01 -10.48 10.37
C ALA A 12 7.53 -10.96 11.75
N SER A 13 6.73 -10.16 12.47
CA SER A 13 6.24 -10.54 13.80
C SER A 13 5.24 -11.69 13.72
N HIS A 14 5.31 -12.59 14.71
CA HIS A 14 4.43 -13.75 14.85
C HIS A 14 3.50 -13.51 16.05
N SER A 15 2.26 -14.00 15.98
CA SER A 15 1.19 -13.88 16.99
C SER A 15 0.67 -12.46 17.32
N LYS A 16 1.52 -11.42 17.24
CA LYS A 16 1.14 -10.03 17.49
C LYS A 16 1.91 -9.03 16.63
N ALA A 17 1.27 -7.94 16.24
CA ALA A 17 1.93 -6.81 15.57
C ALA A 17 1.21 -5.49 15.90
N THR A 18 1.96 -4.39 16.00
CA THR A 18 1.37 -3.05 16.14
C THR A 18 1.52 -2.29 14.84
N TRP A 19 0.44 -1.68 14.37
CA TRP A 19 0.44 -0.93 13.12
C TRP A 19 -0.31 0.39 13.26
N LYS A 20 0.17 1.41 12.54
CA LYS A 20 -0.53 2.68 12.39
C LYS A 20 -1.51 2.58 11.23
N CYS A 21 -2.80 2.64 11.52
CA CYS A 21 -3.85 2.33 10.54
C CYS A 21 -4.63 3.57 10.10
N MET A 22 -5.11 3.55 8.86
CA MET A 22 -6.27 4.36 8.48
C MET A 22 -7.54 3.57 8.80
N ILE A 23 -8.43 4.18 9.57
CA ILE A 23 -9.63 3.52 10.09
C ILE A 23 -10.85 4.30 9.61
N GLY A 24 -11.68 3.66 8.79
CA GLY A 24 -12.98 4.18 8.40
C GLY A 24 -13.92 4.26 9.60
N ASN A 25 -14.70 5.34 9.71
CA ASN A 25 -15.66 5.54 10.81
C ASN A 25 -15.08 5.37 12.22
N LEU A 26 -13.82 5.80 12.46
CA LEU A 26 -13.13 5.71 13.76
C LEU A 26 -13.95 6.22 14.96
N LYS A 27 -14.89 7.16 14.74
CA LYS A 27 -15.81 7.63 15.78
C LYS A 27 -16.66 6.50 16.40
N LYS A 28 -16.98 5.46 15.63
CA LYS A 28 -17.77 4.30 16.07
C LYS A 28 -16.97 3.26 16.85
N TRP A 29 -15.65 3.27 16.75
CA TRP A 29 -14.80 2.35 17.51
C TRP A 29 -14.51 2.94 18.88
N ASN A 30 -15.10 2.33 19.91
CA ASN A 30 -14.92 2.74 21.30
C ASN A 30 -13.60 2.18 21.86
N SER A 31 -12.95 2.95 22.73
CA SER A 31 -11.74 2.50 23.42
C SER A 31 -12.09 1.31 24.32
N GLY A 32 -11.36 0.19 24.19
CA GLY A 32 -11.60 -1.05 24.94
C GLY A 32 -12.46 -2.09 24.22
N GLU A 33 -13.00 -1.77 23.04
CA GLU A 33 -13.68 -2.75 22.19
C GLU A 33 -12.67 -3.42 21.25
N ASN A 34 -12.52 -4.74 21.34
CA ASN A 34 -11.71 -5.50 20.40
C ASN A 34 -12.59 -5.94 19.21
N LEU A 35 -12.15 -5.61 18.00
CA LEU A 35 -12.72 -6.18 16.79
C LEU A 35 -12.08 -7.54 16.53
N TRP A 36 -12.82 -8.47 15.96
CA TRP A 36 -12.28 -9.77 15.59
C TRP A 36 -12.86 -10.26 14.27
N LEU A 37 -12.09 -11.11 13.59
CA LEU A 37 -12.53 -11.83 12.41
C LEU A 37 -11.97 -13.25 12.43
N LYS A 38 -12.66 -14.19 11.79
CA LYS A 38 -12.22 -15.57 11.64
C LYS A 38 -11.96 -15.85 10.17
N PHE A 39 -10.88 -16.57 9.90
CA PHE A 39 -10.53 -17.04 8.56
C PHE A 39 -9.93 -18.45 8.63
N GLU A 40 -9.83 -19.11 7.49
CA GLU A 40 -9.26 -20.44 7.40
C GLU A 40 -8.00 -20.40 6.53
N HIS A 41 -6.95 -21.06 6.99
CA HIS A 41 -5.72 -21.26 6.23
C HIS A 41 -5.18 -22.66 6.52
N ASN A 42 -4.88 -23.45 5.48
CA ASN A 42 -4.44 -24.84 5.59
C ASN A 42 -5.32 -25.68 6.54
N HIS A 43 -6.65 -25.59 6.38
CA HIS A 43 -7.65 -26.28 7.20
C HIS A 43 -7.66 -25.93 8.70
N LYS A 44 -6.93 -24.89 9.11
CA LYS A 44 -6.95 -24.36 10.47
C LYS A 44 -7.79 -23.08 10.51
N LYS A 45 -8.72 -23.03 11.45
CA LYS A 45 -9.48 -21.81 11.76
C LYS A 45 -8.61 -20.92 12.62
N ILE A 46 -8.43 -19.68 12.17
CA ILE A 46 -7.60 -18.66 12.80
C ILE A 46 -8.52 -17.49 13.17
N ARG A 47 -8.35 -16.96 14.38
CA ARG A 47 -8.99 -15.75 14.88
C ARG A 47 -7.96 -14.62 14.91
N LEU A 48 -8.23 -13.56 14.17
CA LEU A 48 -7.49 -12.30 14.27
C LEU A 48 -8.31 -11.33 15.11
N GLU A 49 -7.68 -10.73 16.12
CA GLU A 49 -8.20 -9.62 16.90
C GLU A 49 -7.45 -8.33 16.60
N ALA A 50 -8.16 -7.21 16.66
CA ALA A 50 -7.62 -5.87 16.54
C ALA A 50 -8.09 -5.03 17.73
N ALA A 51 -7.14 -4.48 18.48
CA ALA A 51 -7.38 -3.61 19.63
C ALA A 51 -6.85 -2.20 19.33
N LEU A 52 -7.69 -1.19 19.51
CA LEU A 52 -7.29 0.21 19.34
C LEU A 52 -6.55 0.69 20.61
N ILE A 53 -5.22 0.65 20.57
CA ILE A 53 -4.37 0.98 21.73
C ILE A 53 -4.08 2.48 21.85
N ASN A 54 -4.14 3.24 20.74
CA ASN A 54 -4.08 4.69 20.75
C ASN A 54 -4.98 5.27 19.64
N LYS A 55 -6.05 5.96 20.05
CA LYS A 55 -7.05 6.52 19.13
C LYS A 55 -6.55 7.74 18.35
N GLU A 56 -5.72 8.57 18.97
CA GLU A 56 -5.18 9.80 18.36
C GLU A 56 -4.16 9.45 17.28
N GLU A 57 -3.21 8.57 17.61
CA GLU A 57 -2.18 8.08 16.71
C GLU A 57 -2.68 6.99 15.75
N ARG A 58 -3.90 6.49 15.96
CA ARG A 58 -4.51 5.37 15.22
C ARG A 58 -3.63 4.12 15.24
N LEU A 59 -3.04 3.83 16.40
CA LEU A 59 -2.27 2.61 16.62
C LEU A 59 -3.20 1.47 16.99
N VAL A 60 -3.09 0.38 16.23
CA VAL A 60 -3.85 -0.85 16.42
C VAL A 60 -2.88 -1.96 16.74
N GLU A 61 -3.15 -2.70 17.81
CA GLU A 61 -2.50 -3.98 18.07
C GLU A 61 -3.34 -5.09 17.43
N PHE A 62 -2.71 -5.85 16.54
CA PHE A 62 -3.25 -7.07 15.98
C PHE A 62 -2.72 -8.27 16.76
N SER A 63 -3.57 -9.25 17.03
CA SER A 63 -3.16 -10.53 17.63
C SER A 63 -3.91 -11.70 17.00
N TRP A 64 -3.24 -12.84 16.82
CA TRP A 64 -3.83 -14.03 16.19
C TRP A 64 -3.29 -15.33 16.77
N ASP A 65 -4.10 -16.38 16.70
CA ASP A 65 -3.84 -17.71 17.26
C ASP A 65 -3.20 -18.65 16.22
N ASN A 66 -2.10 -18.22 15.60
CA ASN A 66 -1.33 -19.03 14.63
C ASN A 66 0.15 -18.60 14.50
N GLU A 67 0.94 -19.46 13.88
CA GLU A 67 2.36 -19.24 13.52
C GLU A 67 2.56 -18.42 12.23
N LEU A 68 1.50 -17.93 11.60
CA LEU A 68 1.64 -17.02 10.47
C LEU A 68 2.37 -15.73 10.91
N SER A 69 3.26 -15.25 10.06
CA SER A 69 3.78 -13.89 10.16
C SER A 69 2.69 -12.86 9.88
N PHE A 70 2.84 -11.65 10.39
CA PHE A 70 1.88 -10.57 10.14
C PHE A 70 1.71 -10.29 8.63
N ALA A 71 2.80 -10.37 7.87
CA ALA A 71 2.77 -10.25 6.40
C ALA A 71 1.83 -11.28 5.75
N GLN A 72 1.89 -12.54 6.17
CA GLN A 72 1.01 -13.60 5.65
C GLN A 72 -0.45 -13.37 6.05
N VAL A 73 -0.69 -12.94 7.29
CA VAL A 73 -2.05 -12.59 7.75
C VAL A 73 -2.64 -11.47 6.90
N ILE A 74 -1.86 -10.42 6.63
CA ILE A 74 -2.27 -9.33 5.73
C ILE A 74 -2.49 -9.84 4.30
N ASP A 75 -1.64 -10.72 3.78
CA ASP A 75 -1.78 -11.21 2.41
C ASP A 75 -3.05 -12.06 2.20
N ILE A 76 -3.44 -12.83 3.22
CA ILE A 76 -4.63 -13.68 3.21
C ILE A 76 -5.92 -12.85 3.34
N LEU A 77 -5.92 -11.85 4.24
CA LEU A 77 -7.13 -11.09 4.59
C LEU A 77 -7.27 -9.77 3.81
N GLY A 78 -6.14 -9.25 3.34
CA GLY A 78 -6.02 -7.98 2.66
C GLY A 78 -6.80 -7.98 1.36
N LYS A 79 -7.42 -6.84 1.08
CA LYS A 79 -8.10 -6.57 -0.19
C LYS A 79 -7.44 -5.37 -0.84
N THR A 80 -7.25 -5.44 -2.15
CA THR A 80 -6.72 -4.32 -2.93
C THR A 80 -7.63 -3.11 -2.74
N PRO A 81 -7.13 -1.99 -2.21
CA PRO A 81 -7.94 -0.78 -2.08
C PRO A 81 -8.23 -0.22 -3.48
N LEU A 82 -9.49 -0.27 -3.88
CA LEU A 82 -9.93 0.34 -5.14
C LEU A 82 -10.22 1.84 -4.92
N PRO A 83 -9.85 2.73 -5.85
CA PRO A 83 -10.20 4.13 -5.82
C PRO A 83 -11.71 4.33 -5.68
N PRO A 84 -12.15 5.43 -5.04
CA PRO A 84 -13.56 5.65 -4.68
C PRO A 84 -14.50 5.73 -5.89
N TYR A 85 -13.97 6.00 -7.09
CA TYR A 85 -14.76 6.01 -8.32
C TYR A 85 -15.05 4.61 -8.89
N ILE A 86 -14.33 3.56 -8.46
CA ILE A 86 -14.60 2.17 -8.85
C ILE A 86 -15.62 1.58 -7.87
N LYS A 87 -16.90 1.56 -8.28
CA LYS A 87 -18.03 1.14 -7.44
C LYS A 87 -18.28 -0.38 -7.48
N ARG A 88 -17.26 -1.19 -7.20
CA ARG A 88 -17.39 -2.64 -7.05
C ARG A 88 -16.42 -3.18 -5.98
N PRO A 89 -16.68 -4.37 -5.40
CA PRO A 89 -15.69 -5.05 -4.56
C PRO A 89 -14.42 -5.40 -5.33
N SER A 90 -13.29 -5.48 -4.62
CA SER A 90 -12.05 -6.00 -5.19
C SER A 90 -12.17 -7.50 -5.48
N ASN A 91 -11.52 -7.94 -6.54
CA ASN A 91 -11.39 -9.35 -6.92
C ASN A 91 -9.91 -9.72 -7.08
N SER A 92 -9.62 -11.00 -7.37
CA SER A 92 -8.25 -11.48 -7.53
C SER A 92 -7.49 -10.81 -8.68
N GLN A 93 -8.17 -10.45 -9.77
CA GLN A 93 -7.56 -9.74 -10.89
C GLN A 93 -7.13 -8.32 -10.52
N ASP A 94 -7.74 -7.71 -9.49
CA ASP A 94 -7.30 -6.41 -8.99
C ASP A 94 -5.95 -6.52 -8.27
N LYS A 95 -5.66 -7.63 -7.58
CA LYS A 95 -4.33 -7.85 -6.99
C LYS A 95 -3.27 -7.83 -8.08
N GLU A 96 -3.49 -8.55 -9.17
CA GLU A 96 -2.58 -8.58 -10.32
C GLU A 96 -2.50 -7.23 -11.05
N ARG A 97 -3.63 -6.55 -11.29
CA ARG A 97 -3.64 -5.25 -12.01
C ARG A 97 -3.04 -4.11 -11.20
N TYR A 98 -3.28 -4.06 -9.89
CA TYR A 98 -2.69 -3.05 -9.00
C TYR A 98 -1.24 -3.35 -8.68
N GLN A 99 -0.82 -4.60 -8.82
CA GLN A 99 0.59 -4.99 -8.92
C GLN A 99 1.06 -4.73 -10.37
N THR A 100 1.28 -3.46 -10.74
CA THR A 100 1.80 -3.16 -12.10
C THR A 100 3.10 -3.91 -12.37
N VAL A 101 3.44 -4.02 -13.65
CA VAL A 101 4.78 -4.40 -14.16
C VAL A 101 5.94 -3.63 -13.51
N TYR A 102 5.66 -2.57 -12.77
CA TYR A 102 6.61 -1.73 -12.04
C TYR A 102 6.77 -2.11 -10.55
N SER A 103 5.86 -2.90 -9.99
CA SER A 103 5.84 -3.25 -8.56
C SER A 103 6.87 -4.33 -8.24
N LYS A 104 8.13 -3.91 -8.07
CA LYS A 104 9.26 -4.80 -7.76
C LYS A 104 9.47 -5.05 -6.26
N ILE A 105 8.79 -4.29 -5.39
CA ILE A 105 8.98 -4.33 -3.92
C ILE A 105 7.65 -4.72 -3.27
N GLU A 106 7.68 -5.77 -2.45
CA GLU A 106 6.53 -6.17 -1.62
C GLU A 106 6.14 -5.04 -0.65
N GLY A 107 4.83 -4.80 -0.50
CA GLY A 107 4.30 -3.73 0.34
C GLY A 107 3.95 -2.42 -0.38
N ALA A 108 4.12 -2.34 -1.70
CA ALA A 108 3.58 -1.23 -2.49
C ALA A 108 2.05 -1.29 -2.53
N VAL A 109 1.39 -0.32 -1.88
CA VAL A 109 -0.09 -0.28 -1.73
C VAL A 109 -0.79 0.29 -2.98
N ALA A 110 -0.05 0.98 -3.85
CA ALA A 110 -0.61 1.66 -5.01
C ALA A 110 0.32 1.58 -6.22
N ALA A 111 -0.25 1.21 -7.36
CA ALA A 111 0.33 1.50 -8.66
C ALA A 111 -0.03 2.92 -9.12
N PRO A 112 0.85 3.62 -9.84
CA PRO A 112 0.46 4.82 -10.55
C PRO A 112 -0.70 4.47 -11.50
N THR A 113 -1.82 5.18 -11.42
CA THR A 113 -3.01 4.90 -12.24
C THR A 113 -2.72 4.99 -13.73
N ALA A 114 -1.83 5.90 -14.14
CA ALA A 114 -1.31 5.96 -15.51
C ALA A 114 -0.53 4.70 -15.91
N GLY A 115 0.13 4.05 -14.96
CA GLY A 115 0.84 2.78 -15.16
C GLY A 115 -0.07 1.59 -15.46
N LEU A 116 -1.37 1.67 -15.13
CA LEU A 116 -2.34 0.60 -15.40
C LEU A 116 -2.60 0.38 -16.90
N HIS A 117 -2.23 1.34 -17.75
CA HIS A 117 -2.35 1.23 -19.21
C HIS A 117 -1.16 0.50 -19.86
N PHE A 118 -0.07 0.27 -19.13
CA PHE A 118 1.12 -0.40 -19.64
C PHE A 118 1.09 -1.89 -19.30
N THR A 119 1.11 -2.72 -20.34
CA THR A 119 1.22 -4.17 -20.23
C THR A 119 2.61 -4.63 -20.65
N GLN A 120 3.01 -5.83 -20.23
CA GLN A 120 4.31 -6.40 -20.61
C GLN A 120 4.52 -6.41 -22.15
N PRO A 121 3.53 -6.80 -22.98
CA PRO A 121 3.67 -6.70 -24.44
C PRO A 121 3.89 -5.27 -24.97
N ILE A 122 3.24 -4.27 -24.36
CA ILE A 122 3.42 -2.86 -24.73
C ILE A 122 4.84 -2.40 -24.40
N LEU A 123 5.33 -2.71 -23.20
CA LEU A 123 6.70 -2.38 -22.78
C LEU A 123 7.75 -3.03 -23.69
N GLU A 124 7.56 -4.29 -24.04
CA GLU A 124 8.45 -4.97 -24.98
C GLU A 124 8.46 -4.31 -26.37
N LYS A 125 7.30 -3.85 -26.85
CA LYS A 125 7.22 -3.11 -28.12
C LYS A 125 7.98 -1.79 -28.04
N LEU A 126 7.83 -1.03 -26.95
CA LEU A 126 8.56 0.23 -26.74
C LEU A 126 10.07 -0.01 -26.70
N LYS A 127 10.52 -1.03 -25.96
CA LYS A 127 11.92 -1.42 -25.89
C LYS A 127 12.50 -1.79 -27.26
N ARG A 128 11.76 -2.56 -28.07
CA ARG A 128 12.16 -2.90 -29.45
C ARG A 128 12.22 -1.68 -30.37
N SER A 129 11.43 -0.65 -30.10
CA SER A 129 11.49 0.64 -30.80
C SER A 129 12.61 1.56 -30.29
N GLY A 130 13.49 1.09 -29.40
CA GLY A 130 14.61 1.87 -28.89
C GLY A 130 14.27 2.82 -27.74
N VAL A 131 13.04 2.76 -27.21
CA VAL A 131 12.64 3.55 -26.05
C VAL A 131 13.36 3.02 -24.81
N LYS A 132 14.08 3.90 -24.11
CA LYS A 132 14.78 3.56 -22.87
C LYS A 132 13.84 3.73 -21.68
N GLU A 133 13.74 2.70 -20.86
CA GLU A 133 12.98 2.73 -19.61
C GLU A 133 13.89 3.12 -18.44
N ARG A 134 13.37 3.96 -17.54
CA ARG A 134 13.98 4.30 -16.25
C ARG A 134 12.91 4.24 -15.17
N PHE A 135 13.28 3.72 -14.01
CA PHE A 135 12.37 3.54 -12.87
C PHE A 135 12.84 4.39 -11.70
N PHE A 136 11.89 4.97 -10.99
CA PHE A 136 12.08 5.57 -9.69
C PHE A 136 10.98 5.08 -8.76
N THR A 137 11.19 5.22 -7.45
CA THR A 137 10.23 4.79 -6.44
C THR A 137 9.64 6.00 -5.77
N LEU A 138 8.31 6.13 -5.78
CA LEU A 138 7.59 7.10 -4.98
C LEU A 138 6.91 6.38 -3.82
N HIS A 139 7.32 6.72 -2.60
CA HIS A 139 6.66 6.24 -1.40
C HIS A 139 5.50 7.18 -1.08
N VAL A 140 4.31 6.71 -1.43
CA VAL A 140 3.05 7.40 -1.10
C VAL A 140 2.56 6.96 0.27
N GLY A 141 2.18 7.94 1.08
CA GLY A 141 1.51 7.69 2.35
C GLY A 141 0.05 7.28 2.13
N ALA A 142 -0.54 6.70 3.16
CA ALA A 142 -1.96 6.33 3.17
C ALA A 142 -2.90 7.54 2.90
N GLY A 143 -2.41 8.78 3.12
CA GLY A 143 -3.13 10.01 2.85
C GLY A 143 -3.59 10.21 1.41
N THR A 144 -2.94 9.59 0.42
CA THR A 144 -3.35 9.67 -0.99
C THR A 144 -4.72 9.05 -1.27
N PHE A 145 -5.19 8.16 -0.39
CA PHE A 145 -6.53 7.57 -0.45
C PHE A 145 -7.58 8.37 0.35
N MET A 146 -7.18 9.42 1.07
CA MET A 146 -8.14 10.23 1.81
C MET A 146 -8.94 11.12 0.86
N PRO A 147 -10.27 11.19 1.03
CA PRO A 147 -11.07 12.13 0.26
C PRO A 147 -10.71 13.57 0.63
N ILE A 148 -10.70 14.46 -0.35
CA ILE A 148 -10.55 15.90 -0.13
C ILE A 148 -11.77 16.39 0.66
N LYS A 149 -11.54 16.83 1.89
CA LYS A 149 -12.57 17.38 2.79
C LYS A 149 -12.57 18.91 2.84
N ALA A 150 -11.59 19.55 2.22
CA ALA A 150 -11.45 21.00 2.22
C ALA A 150 -12.32 21.64 1.13
N LYS A 151 -12.83 22.85 1.40
CA LYS A 151 -13.63 23.62 0.42
C LYS A 151 -12.78 24.12 -0.76
N ARG A 152 -11.50 24.40 -0.53
CA ARG A 152 -10.52 24.78 -1.56
C ARG A 152 -9.37 23.79 -1.54
N VAL A 153 -8.83 23.47 -2.71
CA VAL A 153 -7.73 22.50 -2.86
C VAL A 153 -6.50 22.93 -2.07
N GLN A 154 -6.17 24.23 -2.07
CA GLN A 154 -5.03 24.77 -1.32
C GLN A 154 -5.13 24.60 0.20
N ASP A 155 -6.33 24.38 0.74
CA ASP A 155 -6.55 24.19 2.18
C ASP A 155 -6.54 22.70 2.56
N HIS A 156 -6.37 21.79 1.59
CA HIS A 156 -6.31 20.36 1.86
C HIS A 156 -4.91 19.98 2.37
N PRO A 157 -4.77 19.46 3.59
CA PRO A 157 -3.48 19.00 4.09
C PRO A 157 -3.04 17.76 3.31
N MET A 158 -2.04 17.93 2.44
CA MET A 158 -1.37 16.83 1.76
C MET A 158 -0.27 16.25 2.64
N HIS A 159 -0.16 14.93 2.67
CA HIS A 159 0.94 14.26 3.34
C HIS A 159 2.21 14.40 2.50
N ASN A 160 3.37 14.54 3.14
CA ASN A 160 4.64 14.49 2.43
C ASN A 160 4.82 13.10 1.79
N GLU A 161 5.33 13.10 0.57
CA GLU A 161 5.74 11.90 -0.15
C GLU A 161 7.27 11.91 -0.27
N SER A 162 7.89 10.73 -0.25
CA SER A 162 9.33 10.61 -0.44
C SER A 162 9.63 9.83 -1.70
N MET A 163 10.54 10.34 -2.51
CA MET A 163 10.95 9.73 -3.77
C MET A 163 12.41 9.27 -3.70
N THR A 164 12.67 8.07 -4.22
CA THR A 164 14.00 7.52 -4.41
C THR A 164 14.26 7.42 -5.90
N VAL A 165 15.25 8.17 -6.39
CA VAL A 165 15.63 8.19 -7.80
C VAL A 165 17.04 7.61 -7.93
N PRO A 166 17.23 6.53 -8.70
CA PRO A 166 18.55 6.02 -9.02
C PRO A 166 19.41 7.04 -9.78
N ILE A 167 20.71 7.10 -9.48
CA ILE A 167 21.64 8.05 -10.13
C ILE A 167 21.66 7.85 -11.65
N ASP A 168 21.63 6.61 -12.13
CA ASP A 168 21.62 6.29 -13.56
C ASP A 168 20.34 6.77 -14.28
N ALA A 169 19.22 6.90 -13.57
CA ALA A 169 18.01 7.52 -14.10
C ALA A 169 18.21 9.04 -14.27
N ILE A 170 18.83 9.71 -13.30
CA ILE A 170 19.14 11.15 -13.36
C ILE A 170 20.13 11.42 -14.50
N GLU A 171 21.20 10.64 -14.59
CA GLU A 171 22.19 10.78 -15.66
C GLU A 171 21.58 10.54 -17.05
N SER A 172 20.68 9.56 -17.16
CA SER A 172 19.98 9.28 -18.42
C SER A 172 19.10 10.44 -18.86
N VAL A 173 18.47 11.14 -17.91
CA VAL A 173 17.67 12.35 -18.19
C VAL A 173 18.57 13.49 -18.65
N LEU A 174 19.68 13.75 -17.92
CA LEU A 174 20.61 14.84 -18.23
C LEU A 174 21.29 14.67 -19.60
N ARG A 175 21.57 13.43 -20.01
CA ARG A 175 22.22 13.10 -21.30
C ARG A 175 21.21 12.88 -22.44
N SER A 176 19.91 12.97 -22.19
CA SER A 176 18.90 12.67 -23.21
C SER A 176 18.80 13.81 -24.21
N GLU A 177 19.05 13.51 -25.49
CA GLU A 177 18.73 14.40 -26.61
C GLU A 177 17.30 14.16 -27.15
N PHE A 178 16.59 13.18 -26.59
CA PHE A 178 15.24 12.78 -26.98
C PHE A 178 14.21 13.20 -25.94
N ARG A 179 12.94 13.17 -26.35
CA ARG A 179 11.79 13.46 -25.48
C ARG A 179 11.74 12.47 -24.30
N ILE A 180 11.56 13.02 -23.11
CA ILE A 180 11.23 12.29 -21.88
C ILE A 180 9.72 12.39 -21.69
N ALA A 181 9.05 11.25 -21.53
CA ALA A 181 7.60 11.14 -21.40
C ALA A 181 7.24 10.36 -20.14
#